data_AF-A0AAV0L670-F1
#
_entry.id   AF-A0AAV0L670-F1
#
_cell.length_a   1.000
_cell.length_b   1.000
_cell.length_c   1.000
_cell.angle_alpha   90.00
_cell.angle_beta   90.00
_cell.angle_gamma   90.00
#
_symmetry.space_group_name_H-M   'P 1'
#
loop_
_entity.id
_entity.type
_entity.pdbx_description
1 polymer ?
#
loop_
_entity_poly.entity_id
_entity_poly.type
_entity_poly.pdbx_seq_one_letter_code
_entity_poly.pdbx_strand_id
1 'polypeptide(L)' 'MNAPDRYERFVVPEGTKKVSYERDTKIINAASFIIEREEHTIGNIVRMQLHLDENVLFAGYKLPHPLQYKIIIRVSA' A
#
# COMPACT_ATOMS: atom_id res chain seq x y z
N MET A 1 16.48 8.28 24.21
CA MET A 1 16.83 8.23 22.78
C MET A 1 15.80 7.30 22.16
N ASN A 2 14.84 7.84 21.39
CA ASN A 2 13.62 7.11 20.98
C ASN A 2 13.58 6.89 19.46
N ALA A 3 14.74 6.80 18.83
CA ALA A 3 14.84 6.57 17.40
C ALA A 3 14.53 5.09 17.12
N PRO A 4 13.65 4.76 16.17
CA PRO A 4 13.38 3.39 15.77
C PRO A 4 14.60 2.77 15.09
N ASP A 5 14.67 1.45 15.12
CA ASP A 5 15.78 0.73 14.49
C ASP A 5 15.67 0.80 12.96
N ARG A 6 16.83 0.82 12.28
CA ARG A 6 16.85 0.92 10.80
C ARG A 6 16.23 -0.28 10.10
N TYR A 7 16.32 -1.47 10.68
CA TYR A 7 15.79 -2.69 10.08
C TYR A 7 14.25 -2.69 10.02
N GLU A 8 13.59 -1.92 10.89
CA GLU A 8 12.14 -1.77 10.88
C GLU A 8 11.60 -1.20 9.56
N ARG A 9 12.44 -0.61 8.71
CA ARG A 9 12.03 -0.11 7.39
C ARG A 9 11.64 -1.22 6.41
N PHE A 10 12.33 -2.36 6.47
CA PHE A 10 12.22 -3.41 5.47
C PHE A 10 11.88 -4.79 6.06
N VAL A 11 12.13 -5.02 7.35
CA VAL A 11 11.79 -6.28 8.02
C VAL A 11 10.34 -6.25 8.47
N VAL A 12 9.54 -7.18 7.93
CA VAL A 12 8.16 -7.39 8.38
C VAL A 12 8.20 -8.11 9.73
N PRO A 13 7.58 -7.57 10.79
CA PRO A 13 7.54 -8.23 12.09
C PRO A 13 6.80 -9.58 12.01
N GLU A 14 7.21 -10.52 12.86
CA GLU A 14 6.52 -11.80 12.99
C GLU A 14 5.05 -11.58 13.37
N GLY A 15 4.14 -12.32 12.72
CA GLY A 15 2.69 -12.15 12.89
C GLY A 15 2.04 -11.06 12.02
N THR A 16 2.83 -10.20 11.36
CA THR A 16 2.30 -9.19 10.42
C THR A 16 2.26 -9.74 8.99
N LYS A 17 1.13 -9.57 8.29
CA LYS A 17 1.05 -9.90 6.86
C LYS A 17 1.73 -8.82 6.03
N LYS A 18 2.55 -9.22 5.04
CA LYS A 18 3.17 -8.29 4.09
C LYS A 18 2.12 -7.47 3.33
N VAL A 19 1.04 -8.13 2.92
CA VAL A 19 -0.09 -7.50 2.22
C VAL A 19 -1.38 -7.88 2.94
N SER A 20 -2.21 -6.88 3.24
CA SER A 20 -3.60 -7.08 3.65
C SER A 20 -4.55 -6.45 2.65
N TYR A 21 -5.77 -6.99 2.60
CA TYR A 21 -6.83 -6.57 1.69
C TYR A 21 -8.03 -6.10 2.48
N GLU A 22 -8.54 -4.93 2.13
CA GLU A 22 -9.74 -4.33 2.72
C GLU A 22 -10.69 -3.92 1.60
N ARG A 23 -11.85 -4.58 1.53
CA ARG A 23 -12.89 -4.24 0.57
C ARG A 23 -13.54 -2.91 0.96
N ASP A 24 -13.74 -2.02 -0.02
CA ASP A 24 -14.52 -0.81 0.18
C ASP A 24 -16.02 -1.16 0.21
N THR A 25 -16.72 -0.74 1.25
CA THR A 25 -18.16 -0.99 1.41
C THR A 25 -19.03 0.12 0.82
N LYS A 26 -18.43 1.28 0.52
CA LYS A 26 -19.13 2.47 0.01
C LYS A 26 -19.10 2.53 -1.52
N ILE A 27 -18.04 2.01 -2.14
CA ILE A 27 -17.85 2.00 -3.59
C ILE A 27 -17.85 0.57 -4.10
N ILE A 28 -18.67 0.30 -5.12
CA ILE A 28 -18.76 -1.01 -5.77
C ILE A 28 -17.41 -1.32 -6.45
N ASN A 29 -16.97 -2.57 -6.37
CA ASN A 29 -15.72 -3.07 -6.98
C ASN A 29 -14.45 -2.29 -6.61
N ALA A 30 -14.45 -1.65 -5.45
CA ALA A 30 -13.28 -0.96 -4.93
C ALA A 30 -12.67 -1.69 -3.72
N ALA A 31 -11.35 -1.61 -3.60
CA ALA A 31 -10.63 -2.15 -2.47
C ALA A 31 -9.33 -1.39 -2.20
N SER A 32 -8.83 -1.54 -0.98
CA SER A 32 -7.54 -1.06 -0.54
C SER A 32 -6.62 -2.23 -0.18
N PHE A 33 -5.39 -2.16 -0.64
CA PHE A 33 -4.30 -3.06 -0.28
C PHE A 33 -3.33 -2.29 0.61
N ILE A 34 -3.07 -2.81 1.80
CA ILE A 34 -2.06 -2.26 2.70
C ILE A 34 -0.82 -3.12 2.56
N ILE A 35 0.30 -2.50 2.19
CA ILE A 35 1.57 -3.18 1.99
C ILE A 35 2.55 -2.68 3.05
N GLU A 36 2.93 -3.58 3.94
CA GLU A 36 3.84 -3.31 5.04
C GLU A 36 5.29 -3.33 4.56
N ARG A 37 6.12 -2.47 5.15
CA ARG A 37 7.56 -2.34 4.86
C ARG A 37 7.86 -2.08 3.39
N GLU A 38 7.07 -1.21 2.77
CA GLU A 38 7.26 -0.72 1.42
C GLU A 38 7.07 0.79 1.36
N GLU A 39 7.64 1.41 0.33
CA GLU A 39 7.62 2.85 0.12
C GLU A 39 7.22 3.21 -1.34
N HIS A 40 7.55 4.43 -1.77
CA HIS A 40 7.21 4.97 -3.09
C HIS A 40 7.73 4.10 -4.25
N THR A 41 8.81 3.35 -4.06
CA THR A 41 9.36 2.45 -5.09
C THR A 41 8.30 1.47 -5.60
N ILE A 42 7.67 0.71 -4.71
CA ILE A 42 6.61 -0.23 -5.07
C ILE A 42 5.30 0.50 -5.35
N GLY A 43 4.94 1.48 -4.50
CA GLY A 43 3.67 2.20 -4.65
C GLY A 43 3.51 2.87 -6.02
N ASN A 44 4.56 3.53 -6.50
CA ASN A 44 4.50 4.22 -7.78
C ASN A 44 4.51 3.27 -8.98
N ILE A 45 5.34 2.22 -8.95
CA ILE A 45 5.40 1.24 -10.06
C ILE A 45 4.05 0.54 -10.22
N VAL A 46 3.46 0.05 -9.12
CA VAL A 46 2.16 -0.63 -9.15
C VAL A 46 1.07 0.33 -9.63
N ARG A 47 1.05 1.56 -9.13
CA ARG A 47 0.10 2.58 -9.60
C ARG A 47 0.21 2.77 -11.11
N MET A 48 1.41 2.99 -11.65
CA MET A 48 1.61 3.21 -13.08
C MET A 48 1.13 2.02 -13.91
N GLN A 49 1.44 0.79 -13.48
CA GLN A 49 0.98 -0.42 -14.17
C GLN A 49 -0.55 -0.55 -14.15
N LEU A 50 -1.20 -0.25 -13.03
CA LEU A 50 -2.66 -0.28 -12.92
C LEU A 50 -3.34 0.76 -13.83
N HIS A 51 -2.71 1.89 -14.13
CA HIS A 51 -3.28 2.89 -15.05
C HIS A 51 -3.23 2.45 -16.53
N LEU A 52 -2.48 1.39 -16.85
CA LEU A 52 -2.44 0.82 -18.20
C LEU A 52 -3.55 -0.20 -18.45
N ASP A 53 -4.24 -0.67 -17.41
CA ASP A 53 -5.34 -1.62 -17.53
C ASP A 53 -6.66 -0.88 -17.78
N GLU A 54 -7.31 -1.16 -18.92
CA GLU A 54 -8.57 -0.54 -19.32
C GLU A 54 -9.74 -0.86 -18.37
N ASN A 55 -9.64 -1.94 -17.59
CA ASN A 55 -10.66 -2.31 -16.61
C ASN A 55 -10.51 -1.53 -15.29
N VAL A 56 -9.43 -0.77 -15.10
CA VAL A 56 -9.19 -0.01 -13.88
C VAL A 56 -9.74 1.41 -14.04
N LEU A 57 -10.79 1.72 -13.29
CA LEU A 57 -11.39 3.05 -13.25
C LEU A 57 -10.59 4.04 -12.39
N PHE A 58 -9.99 3.55 -11.32
CA PHE A 58 -9.18 4.36 -10.42
C PHE A 58 -8.07 3.52 -9.81
N ALA A 59 -6.86 4.09 -9.77
CA ALA A 59 -5.79 3.58 -8.94
C ALA A 59 -5.04 4.74 -8.29
N GLY A 60 -4.69 4.59 -7.01
CA GLY A 60 -3.90 5.58 -6.29
C GLY A 60 -3.18 4.92 -5.13
N TYR A 61 -2.05 5.48 -4.73
CA TYR A 61 -1.36 5.03 -3.52
C TYR A 61 -1.04 6.22 -2.61
N LYS A 62 -0.95 5.95 -1.32
CA LYS A 62 -0.47 6.93 -0.33
C LYS A 62 0.45 6.27 0.68
N LEU A 63 1.42 7.06 1.14
CA LEU A 63 2.21 6.79 2.33
C LEU A 63 1.60 7.65 3.45
N PRO A 64 0.86 7.06 4.42
CA PRO A 64 0.03 7.82 5.36
C PRO A 64 0.84 8.73 6.28
N HIS A 65 2.07 8.32 6.65
CA HIS A 65 2.98 9.12 7.46
C HIS A 65 4.44 8.71 7.17
N PRO A 66 5.41 9.63 7.01
CA PRO A 66 6.81 9.30 6.68
C PRO A 66 7.51 8.36 7.66
N LEU A 67 7.08 8.33 8.91
CA LEU A 67 7.59 7.44 9.95
C LEU A 67 6.84 6.09 10.04
N GLN A 68 5.84 5.87 9.20
CA GLN A 68 5.15 4.59 9.07
C GLN A 68 5.60 3.91 7.78
N TYR A 69 6.32 2.81 7.91
CA TYR A 69 6.83 2.04 6.78
C TYR A 69 5.74 1.16 6.19
N LYS A 70 4.73 1.78 5.60
CA LYS A 70 3.67 1.10 4.85
C LYS A 70 3.08 2.02 3.80
N ILE A 71 2.57 1.42 2.73
CA ILE A 71 1.79 2.12 1.71
C ILE A 71 0.39 1.53 1.63
N ILE A 72 -0.56 2.35 1.20
CA ILE A 72 -1.94 1.94 0.96
C ILE A 72 -2.24 2.21 -0.51
N ILE A 73 -2.53 1.16 -1.26
CA ILE A 73 -2.94 1.23 -2.66
C ILE A 73 -4.44 1.04 -2.73
N ARG A 74 -5.16 1.97 -3.33
CA ARG A 74 -6.60 1.87 -3.58
C ARG A 74 -6.84 1.68 -5.06
N VAL A 75 -7.69 0.73 -5.41
CA VAL A 75 -8.08 0.42 -6.79
C VAL A 75 -9.59 0.24 -6.88
N SER A 76 -10.18 0.63 -8.01
CA SER A 76 -11.55 0.28 -8.38
C SER A 76 -11.64 -0.06 -9.86
N ALA A 77 -12.50 -1.04 -10.17
CA ALA A 77 -12.79 -1.53 -11.52
C ALA A 77 -14.28 -1.42 -11.86
#